data_AF-A0A933T7L7-F1
#
_entry.id   AF-A0A933T7L7-F1
#
_cell.length_a   1.000
_cell.length_b   1.000
_cell.length_c   1.000
_cell.angle_alpha   90.00
_cell.angle_beta   90.00
_cell.angle_gamma   90.00
#
_symmetry.space_group_name_H-M   'P 1'
#
loop_
_entity.id
_entity.type
_entity.pdbx_description
1 polymer ?
#
loop_
_entity_poly.entity_id
_entity_poly.type
_entity_poly.pdbx_seq_one_letter_code
_entity_poly.pdbx_strand_id
1 'polypeptide(L)'
;MKHIFSIMIAALFLFYPSHGFTAVKEIISEGAYNMGDGETPSVAESRALLQAKRTALEQAGTYVESYTKVEHMQVTKDEIQVLASGIMEVEMLDKKRTIVGDGFRFWVKIKAKVNLDKIQEMAKRVKEKSVIEDYKKIQEAYDKSQKDIEELKRQLAGAKGEKEKKQVEAKITDDERMFQANQWFEKGLRHTVGNEEDRGIEEYTNAIALNPDYAEAYNNRGIAYYNRGLDTGDQGQ
;
A
#
# COMPACT_ATOMS: atom_id res chain seq x y z
N MET A 1 -67.85 -40.10 4.49
CA MET A 1 -67.06 -39.73 5.69
C MET A 1 -65.59 -39.99 5.40
N LYS A 2 -64.77 -38.92 5.43
CA LYS A 2 -63.32 -38.85 5.76
C LYS A 2 -62.36 -39.69 4.89
N HIS A 3 -61.59 -39.05 3.99
CA HIS A 3 -60.15 -38.71 4.10
C HIS A 3 -59.25 -39.96 4.26
N ILE A 4 -58.22 -40.18 3.45
CA ILE A 4 -56.90 -39.52 3.57
C ILE A 4 -56.11 -39.66 2.25
N PHE A 5 -55.62 -38.54 1.75
CA PHE A 5 -54.63 -38.42 0.68
C PHE A 5 -53.24 -38.51 1.36
N SER A 6 -52.46 -39.56 1.11
CA SER A 6 -51.07 -39.63 1.57
C SER A 6 -50.16 -38.90 0.59
N ILE A 7 -49.81 -37.65 0.92
CA ILE A 7 -48.74 -36.91 0.25
C ILE A 7 -47.43 -37.27 0.96
N MET A 8 -46.58 -38.02 0.26
CA MET A 8 -45.21 -38.30 0.68
C MET A 8 -44.35 -37.09 0.30
N ILE A 9 -44.09 -36.19 1.26
CA ILE A 9 -43.17 -35.07 1.07
C ILE A 9 -41.75 -35.63 1.16
N ALA A 10 -41.08 -35.75 0.01
CA ALA A 10 -39.65 -35.97 -0.05
C ALA A 10 -38.94 -34.70 0.46
N ALA A 11 -38.34 -34.78 1.65
CA ALA A 11 -37.47 -33.73 2.17
C ALA A 11 -36.16 -33.74 1.37
N LEU A 12 -36.08 -32.90 0.34
CA LEU A 12 -34.86 -32.61 -0.38
C LEU A 12 -33.99 -31.71 0.53
N PHE A 13 -33.10 -32.32 1.33
CA PHE A 13 -32.03 -31.57 1.98
C PHE A 13 -31.08 -31.06 0.90
N LEU A 14 -31.32 -29.84 0.42
CA LEU A 14 -30.33 -29.08 -0.33
C LEU A 14 -29.16 -28.82 0.61
N PHE A 15 -28.10 -29.61 0.43
CA PHE A 15 -26.78 -29.33 0.98
C PHE A 15 -26.32 -28.02 0.33
N TYR A 16 -26.61 -26.88 0.96
CA TYR A 16 -25.99 -25.61 0.60
C TYR A 16 -24.54 -25.71 1.07
N PRO A 17 -23.54 -25.72 0.17
CA PRO A 17 -22.18 -25.53 0.61
C PRO A 17 -22.13 -24.15 1.28
N SER A 18 -21.81 -24.15 2.56
CA SER A 18 -21.39 -22.97 3.30
C SER A 18 -20.09 -22.49 2.68
N HIS A 19 -20.19 -21.76 1.58
CA HIS A 19 -19.11 -20.93 1.11
C HIS A 19 -18.89 -19.93 2.24
N GLY A 20 -17.77 -20.06 2.96
CA GLY A 20 -17.26 -18.95 3.73
C GLY A 20 -17.16 -17.78 2.76
N PHE A 21 -17.97 -16.75 2.96
CA PHE A 21 -17.91 -15.56 2.13
C PHE A 21 -16.56 -14.90 2.41
N THR A 22 -15.58 -15.03 1.52
CA THR A 22 -14.44 -14.13 1.50
C THR A 22 -14.99 -12.74 1.22
N ALA A 23 -14.94 -11.87 2.22
CA ALA A 23 -15.47 -10.51 2.11
C ALA A 23 -14.45 -9.63 1.38
N VAL A 24 -14.27 -9.85 0.07
CA VAL A 24 -13.42 -8.99 -0.77
C VAL A 24 -14.23 -7.77 -1.19
N LYS A 25 -13.73 -6.58 -0.87
CA LYS A 25 -14.25 -5.33 -1.44
C LYS A 25 -13.33 -4.85 -2.55
N GLU A 26 -13.91 -4.64 -3.73
CA GLU A 26 -13.21 -3.96 -4.83
C GLU A 26 -13.45 -2.44 -4.79
N ILE A 27 -12.38 -1.68 -4.99
CA ILE A 27 -12.35 -0.22 -5.06
C ILE A 27 -11.64 0.16 -6.35
N ILE A 28 -12.30 0.98 -7.17
CA ILE A 28 -11.69 1.55 -8.37
C ILE A 28 -11.31 2.99 -8.07
N SER A 29 -10.03 3.31 -8.25
CA SER A 29 -9.53 4.68 -8.08
C SER A 29 -8.58 5.04 -9.20
N GLU A 30 -8.39 6.35 -9.37
CA GLU A 30 -7.56 6.92 -10.42
C GLU A 30 -6.61 7.93 -9.80
N GLY A 31 -5.46 8.11 -10.44
CA GLY A 31 -4.46 9.08 -10.04
C GLY A 31 -3.78 9.65 -11.26
N ALA A 32 -3.34 10.90 -11.16
CA ALA A 32 -2.66 11.60 -12.23
C ALA A 32 -1.53 12.47 -11.68
N TYR A 33 -0.45 12.54 -12.43
CA TYR A 33 0.72 13.32 -12.11
C TYR A 33 1.24 14.05 -13.34
N ASN A 34 1.55 15.34 -13.19
CA ASN A 34 2.19 16.12 -14.24
C ASN A 34 3.70 16.06 -14.04
N MET A 35 4.39 15.37 -14.95
CA MET A 35 5.85 15.27 -14.94
C MET A 35 6.45 16.63 -15.27
N GLY A 36 7.38 17.08 -14.42
CA GLY A 36 8.19 18.27 -14.68
C GLY A 36 9.52 17.94 -15.34
N ASP A 37 10.22 18.97 -15.77
CA ASP A 37 11.60 18.86 -16.24
C ASP A 37 12.51 18.28 -15.14
N GLY A 38 13.46 17.44 -15.54
CA GLY A 38 14.38 16.77 -14.62
C GLY A 38 13.82 15.53 -13.91
N GLU A 39 12.52 15.24 -14.01
CA GLU A 39 11.93 14.01 -13.48
C GLU A 39 12.00 12.84 -14.47
N THR A 40 12.03 11.62 -13.94
CA THR A 40 11.97 10.40 -14.73
C THR A 40 10.52 9.96 -14.99
N PRO A 41 10.20 9.45 -16.20
CA PRO A 41 8.87 8.89 -16.50
C PRO A 41 8.41 7.82 -15.51
N SER A 42 9.33 6.99 -15.02
CA SER A 42 9.03 5.91 -14.08
C SER A 42 8.58 6.45 -12.72
N VAL A 43 9.19 7.53 -12.23
CA VAL A 43 8.80 8.15 -10.95
C VAL A 43 7.51 8.93 -11.13
N ALA A 44 7.31 9.62 -12.26
CA ALA A 44 6.05 10.27 -12.57
C ALA A 44 4.85 9.29 -12.59
N GLU A 45 5.01 8.12 -13.22
CA GLU A 45 4.00 7.04 -13.17
C GLU A 45 3.78 6.55 -11.72
N SER A 46 4.86 6.40 -10.96
CA SER A 46 4.80 5.98 -9.55
C SER A 46 4.09 6.98 -8.64
N ARG A 47 4.24 8.28 -8.89
CA ARG A 47 3.52 9.35 -8.18
C ARG A 47 2.04 9.37 -8.54
N ALA A 48 1.68 9.13 -9.81
CA ALA A 48 0.29 8.94 -10.21
C ALA A 48 -0.33 7.71 -9.51
N LEU A 49 0.41 6.60 -9.44
CA LEU A 49 0.00 5.40 -8.71
C LEU A 49 -0.17 5.66 -7.21
N LEU A 50 0.75 6.39 -6.58
CA LEU A 50 0.64 6.76 -5.18
C LEU A 50 -0.64 7.57 -4.91
N GLN A 51 -0.98 8.52 -5.78
CA GLN A 51 -2.22 9.27 -5.65
C GLN A 51 -3.44 8.35 -5.73
N ALA A 52 -3.49 7.45 -6.72
CA ALA A 52 -4.59 6.50 -6.87
C ALA A 52 -4.72 5.59 -5.63
N LYS A 53 -3.59 5.11 -5.09
CA LYS A 53 -3.54 4.29 -3.88
C LYS A 53 -4.04 5.03 -2.64
N ARG A 54 -3.71 6.31 -2.48
CA ARG A 54 -4.22 7.15 -1.38
C ARG A 54 -5.73 7.27 -1.40
N THR A 55 -6.31 7.54 -2.58
CA THR A 55 -7.76 7.57 -2.74
C THR A 55 -8.41 6.21 -2.46
N ALA A 56 -7.80 5.11 -2.91
CA ALA A 56 -8.29 3.77 -2.59
C ALA A 56 -8.23 3.49 -1.09
N LEU A 57 -7.14 3.90 -0.41
CA LEU A 57 -6.94 3.69 1.01
C LEU A 57 -7.97 4.45 1.86
N GLU A 58 -8.29 5.69 1.50
CA GLU A 58 -9.33 6.49 2.16
C GLU A 58 -10.69 5.77 2.11
N GLN A 59 -11.05 5.25 0.94
CA GLN A 59 -12.28 4.49 0.76
C GLN A 59 -12.24 3.14 1.50
N ALA A 60 -11.10 2.44 1.46
CA ALA A 60 -10.87 1.18 2.16
C ALA A 60 -11.01 1.33 3.67
N GLY A 61 -10.52 2.44 4.23
CA GLY A 61 -10.61 2.72 5.67
C GLY A 61 -12.04 2.67 6.21
N THR A 62 -13.02 3.18 5.47
CA THR A 62 -14.45 3.10 5.87
C THR A 62 -14.95 1.66 5.95
N TYR A 63 -14.52 0.79 5.03
CA TYR A 63 -14.91 -0.63 5.04
C TYR A 63 -14.25 -1.37 6.20
N VAL A 64 -12.95 -1.15 6.41
CA VAL A 64 -12.20 -1.73 7.53
C VAL A 64 -12.82 -1.28 8.85
N GLU A 65 -13.11 0.01 9.02
CA GLU A 65 -13.78 0.54 10.21
C GLU A 65 -15.15 -0.11 10.46
N SER A 66 -15.97 -0.25 9.41
CA SER A 66 -17.27 -0.90 9.52
C SER A 66 -17.13 -2.36 9.93
N TYR A 67 -16.20 -3.09 9.31
CA TYR A 67 -15.96 -4.50 9.59
C TYR A 67 -15.47 -4.71 11.02
N THR A 68 -14.50 -3.90 11.48
CA THR A 68 -13.95 -4.02 12.82
C THR A 68 -14.98 -3.70 13.91
N LYS A 69 -15.91 -2.78 13.65
CA LYS A 69 -17.05 -2.52 14.57
C LYS A 69 -18.00 -3.71 14.64
N VAL A 70 -18.30 -4.36 13.52
CA VAL A 70 -19.17 -5.54 13.45
C VAL A 70 -18.55 -6.73 14.18
N GLU A 71 -17.24 -6.95 14.01
CA GLU A 71 -16.47 -7.99 14.70
C GLU A 71 -16.09 -7.60 16.15
N HIS A 72 -16.61 -6.48 16.67
CA HIS A 72 -16.35 -5.98 18.03
C HIS A 72 -14.86 -5.83 18.38
N MET A 73 -14.05 -5.51 17.38
CA MET A 73 -12.61 -5.31 17.52
C MET A 73 -12.31 -3.93 18.11
N GLN A 74 -11.36 -3.88 19.05
CA GLN A 74 -10.83 -2.62 19.57
C GLN A 74 -9.69 -2.14 18.67
N VAL A 75 -10.02 -1.28 17.71
CA VAL A 75 -9.05 -0.64 16.79
C VAL A 75 -9.29 0.86 16.72
N THR A 76 -8.20 1.60 16.71
CA THR A 76 -8.12 3.05 16.56
C THR A 76 -8.10 3.43 15.08
N LYS A 77 -8.31 4.73 14.81
CA LYS A 77 -8.28 5.28 13.45
C LYS A 77 -6.94 5.03 12.74
N ASP A 78 -5.83 5.15 13.46
CA ASP A 78 -4.49 4.95 12.90
C ASP A 78 -4.27 3.47 12.55
N GLU A 79 -4.72 2.56 13.42
CA GLU A 79 -4.66 1.12 13.16
C GLU A 79 -5.51 0.73 11.94
N ILE A 80 -6.69 1.33 11.76
CA ILE A 80 -7.55 1.10 10.59
C ILE A 80 -6.80 1.46 9.29
N GLN A 81 -6.04 2.56 9.27
CA GLN A 81 -5.28 2.95 8.08
C GLN A 81 -4.15 1.97 7.76
N VAL A 82 -3.44 1.48 8.78
CA VAL A 82 -2.39 0.47 8.62
C VAL A 82 -2.97 -0.85 8.13
N LEU A 83 -4.06 -1.31 8.76
CA LEU A 83 -4.78 -2.53 8.37
C LEU A 83 -5.25 -2.46 6.92
N ALA A 84 -5.93 -1.37 6.56
CA ALA A 84 -6.39 -1.14 5.20
C ALA A 84 -5.22 -1.13 4.20
N SER A 85 -4.08 -0.55 4.55
CA SER A 85 -2.90 -0.51 3.68
C SER A 85 -2.28 -1.89 3.46
N GLY A 86 -2.24 -2.74 4.49
CA GLY A 86 -1.60 -4.06 4.41
C GLY A 86 -2.47 -5.15 3.78
N ILE A 87 -3.80 -5.10 3.93
CA ILE A 87 -4.72 -6.06 3.28
C ILE A 87 -5.13 -5.65 1.87
N MET A 88 -4.72 -4.45 1.42
CA MET A 88 -5.07 -3.93 0.11
C MET A 88 -4.11 -4.46 -0.96
N GLU A 89 -4.64 -5.26 -1.87
CA GLU A 89 -3.96 -5.69 -3.08
C GLU A 89 -4.31 -4.72 -4.22
N VAL A 90 -3.31 -4.27 -4.98
CA VAL A 90 -3.49 -3.27 -6.03
C VAL A 90 -3.18 -3.87 -7.39
N GLU A 91 -4.17 -3.84 -8.28
CA GLU A 91 -4.08 -4.27 -9.68
C GLU A 91 -4.14 -3.03 -10.59
N MET A 92 -3.21 -2.92 -11.53
CA MET A 92 -3.23 -1.85 -12.52
C MET A 92 -4.17 -2.22 -13.67
N LEU A 93 -5.22 -1.41 -13.88
CA LEU A 93 -6.21 -1.65 -14.92
C LEU A 93 -5.88 -0.93 -16.23
N ASP A 94 -5.42 0.32 -16.12
CA ASP A 94 -5.09 1.15 -17.26
C ASP A 94 -4.02 2.16 -16.87
N LYS A 95 -3.21 2.57 -17.83
CA LYS A 95 -2.25 3.65 -17.69
C LYS A 95 -2.08 4.41 -18.99
N LYS A 96 -2.01 5.72 -18.89
CA LYS A 96 -1.91 6.62 -20.03
C LYS A 96 -0.84 7.67 -19.77
N ARG A 97 -0.12 7.98 -20.84
CA ARG A 97 0.76 9.14 -20.92
C ARG A 97 0.21 10.08 -21.98
N THR A 98 -0.14 11.30 -21.60
CA THR A 98 -0.63 12.32 -22.52
C THR A 98 0.30 13.53 -22.50
N ILE A 99 0.34 14.27 -23.61
CA ILE A 99 1.08 15.53 -23.68
C ILE A 99 0.16 16.63 -23.14
N VAL A 100 0.66 17.44 -22.20
CA VAL A 100 -0.06 18.58 -21.62
C VAL A 100 0.90 19.76 -21.57
N GLY A 101 0.66 20.75 -22.43
CA GLY A 101 1.63 21.85 -22.63
C GLY A 101 2.92 21.33 -23.27
N ASP A 102 4.05 21.64 -22.65
CA ASP A 102 5.38 21.15 -22.96
C ASP A 102 5.77 19.87 -22.21
N GLY A 103 4.95 19.43 -21.24
CA GLY A 103 5.21 18.28 -20.40
C GLY A 103 4.36 17.05 -20.70
N PHE A 104 4.57 16.00 -19.90
CA PHE A 104 3.76 14.78 -19.92
C PHE A 104 2.90 14.67 -18.67
N ARG A 105 1.63 14.30 -18.85
CA ARG A 105 0.75 13.86 -17.78
C ARG A 105 0.66 12.35 -17.77
N PHE A 106 0.96 11.76 -16.64
CA PHE A 106 0.75 10.36 -16.35
C PHE A 106 -0.58 10.22 -15.65
N TRP A 107 -1.41 9.29 -16.10
CA TRP A 107 -2.66 8.92 -15.46
C TRP A 107 -2.69 7.41 -15.32
N VAL A 108 -3.17 6.93 -14.18
CA VAL A 108 -3.32 5.52 -13.89
C VAL A 108 -4.69 5.25 -13.32
N LYS A 109 -5.21 4.06 -13.60
CA LYS A 109 -6.42 3.51 -13.01
C LYS A 109 -6.09 2.18 -12.37
N ILE A 110 -6.50 2.04 -11.12
CA ILE A 110 -6.24 0.83 -10.35
C ILE A 110 -7.54 0.22 -9.85
N LYS A 111 -7.48 -1.08 -9.62
CA LYS A 111 -8.41 -1.83 -8.79
C LYS A 111 -7.69 -2.22 -7.51
N ALA A 112 -8.12 -1.66 -6.39
CA ALA A 112 -7.74 -2.09 -5.07
C ALA A 112 -8.72 -3.16 -4.57
N LYS A 113 -8.22 -4.30 -4.10
CA LYS A 113 -8.98 -5.38 -3.48
C LYS A 113 -8.63 -5.41 -2.00
N VAL A 114 -9.62 -5.24 -1.15
CA VAL A 114 -9.47 -5.27 0.30
C VAL A 114 -9.99 -6.61 0.79
N ASN A 115 -9.10 -7.49 1.23
CA ASN A 115 -9.47 -8.80 1.77
C ASN A 115 -9.59 -8.73 3.30
N LEU A 116 -10.83 -8.77 3.81
CA LEU A 116 -11.10 -8.59 5.23
C LEU A 116 -10.74 -9.81 6.08
N ASP A 117 -10.56 -10.99 5.48
CA ASP A 117 -10.25 -12.23 6.20
C ASP A 117 -8.89 -12.14 6.94
N LYS A 118 -7.97 -11.31 6.43
CA LYS A 118 -6.65 -11.06 7.01
C LYS A 118 -6.65 -10.02 8.15
N ILE A 119 -7.75 -9.29 8.34
CA ILE A 119 -7.80 -8.18 9.33
C ILE A 119 -7.56 -8.68 10.75
N GLN A 120 -8.17 -9.80 11.14
CA GLN A 120 -8.05 -10.29 12.51
C GLN A 120 -6.62 -10.69 12.86
N GLU A 121 -5.92 -11.32 11.92
CA GLU A 121 -4.51 -11.68 12.09
C GLU A 121 -3.62 -10.44 12.14
N MET A 122 -3.79 -9.54 11.17
CA MET A 122 -3.00 -8.31 11.10
C MET A 122 -3.26 -7.39 12.29
N ALA A 123 -4.49 -7.32 12.82
CA ALA A 123 -4.81 -6.50 13.99
C ALA A 123 -4.09 -6.96 15.26
N LYS A 124 -3.62 -8.22 15.33
CA LYS A 124 -2.74 -8.67 16.41
C LYS A 124 -1.34 -8.10 16.27
N ARG A 125 -0.83 -8.01 15.04
CA ARG A 125 0.52 -7.50 14.71
C ARG A 125 0.59 -5.97 14.74
N VAL A 126 -0.42 -5.29 14.22
CA VAL A 126 -0.50 -3.82 14.17
C VAL A 126 -0.57 -3.18 15.57
N LYS A 127 -0.95 -3.95 16.61
CA LYS A 127 -0.84 -3.51 18.01
C LYS A 127 0.60 -3.23 18.45
N GLU A 128 1.60 -3.69 17.69
CA GLU A 128 2.97 -3.22 17.82
C GLU A 128 3.06 -1.76 17.35
N LYS A 129 3.30 -0.87 18.31
CA LYS A 129 3.37 0.58 18.08
C LYS A 129 4.38 0.98 17.00
N SER A 130 5.44 0.19 16.79
CA SER A 130 6.48 0.42 15.77
C SER A 130 5.90 0.43 14.35
N VAL A 131 5.03 -0.51 13.99
CA VAL A 131 4.47 -0.62 12.64
C VAL A 131 3.64 0.63 12.32
N ILE A 132 2.80 1.07 13.25
CA ILE A 132 1.97 2.27 13.06
C ILE A 132 2.85 3.51 12.85
N GLU A 133 3.93 3.63 13.63
CA GLU A 133 4.86 4.76 13.50
C GLU A 133 5.58 4.76 12.15
N ASP A 134 6.05 3.60 11.68
CA ASP A 134 6.74 3.48 10.40
C ASP A 134 5.82 3.84 9.22
N TYR A 135 4.56 3.39 9.23
CA TYR A 135 3.58 3.78 8.22
C TYR A 135 3.29 5.29 8.22
N LYS A 136 3.18 5.91 9.40
CA LYS A 136 2.98 7.36 9.50
C LYS A 136 4.16 8.14 8.92
N LYS A 137 5.39 7.76 9.29
CA LYS A 137 6.61 8.37 8.75
C LYS A 137 6.69 8.27 7.23
N ILE A 138 6.30 7.13 6.66
CA ILE A 138 6.25 6.96 5.19
C ILE A 138 5.23 7.93 4.57
N GLN A 139 4.03 8.04 5.13
CA GLN A 139 3.01 8.96 4.60
C GLN A 139 3.48 10.42 4.67
N GLU A 140 4.09 10.81 5.79
CA GLU A 140 4.69 12.13 5.97
C GLU A 140 5.83 12.38 4.97
N ALA A 141 6.68 11.37 4.72
CA ALA A 141 7.77 11.46 3.75
C ALA A 141 7.25 11.61 2.32
N TYR A 142 6.18 10.90 1.95
CA TYR A 142 5.53 11.07 0.65
C TYR A 142 4.88 12.45 0.51
N ASP A 143 4.21 12.96 1.54
CA ASP A 143 3.62 14.30 1.53
C ASP A 143 4.69 15.39 1.42
N LYS A 144 5.82 15.18 2.11
CA LYS A 144 6.98 16.06 2.03
C LYS A 144 7.59 16.04 0.63
N SER A 145 7.88 14.86 0.08
CA SER A 145 8.39 14.70 -1.29
C SER A 145 7.45 15.35 -2.32
N GLN A 146 6.13 15.21 -2.15
CA GLN A 146 5.17 15.85 -3.05
C GLN A 146 5.20 17.39 -2.96
N LYS A 147 5.48 17.98 -1.79
CA LYS A 147 5.63 19.43 -1.66
C LYS A 147 6.97 19.91 -2.20
N ASP A 148 8.04 19.18 -1.89
CA ASP A 148 9.40 19.51 -2.29
C ASP A 148 9.54 19.46 -3.81
N ILE A 149 8.99 18.45 -4.48
CA ILE A 149 9.05 18.34 -5.93
C ILE A 149 8.33 19.49 -6.65
N GLU A 150 7.19 19.94 -6.13
CA GLU A 150 6.46 21.08 -6.70
C GLU A 150 7.23 22.39 -6.54
N GLU A 151 7.95 22.55 -5.43
CA GLU A 151 8.83 23.70 -5.21
C GLU A 151 10.08 23.63 -6.10
N LEU A 152 10.72 22.47 -6.22
CA LEU A 152 11.86 22.25 -7.10
C LEU A 152 11.52 22.52 -8.57
N LYS A 153 10.32 22.10 -9.02
CA LYS A 153 9.83 22.43 -10.37
C LYS A 153 9.75 23.94 -10.61
N ARG A 154 9.25 24.70 -9.63
CA ARG A 154 9.20 26.17 -9.73
C ARG A 154 10.59 26.79 -9.78
N GLN A 155 11.51 26.28 -8.97
CA GLN A 155 12.92 26.72 -8.99
C GLN A 155 13.57 26.42 -10.35
N LEU A 156 13.33 25.24 -10.92
CA LEU A 156 13.87 24.87 -12.22
C LEU A 156 13.34 25.76 -13.35
N ALA A 157 12.04 26.04 -13.35
CA ALA A 157 11.42 26.96 -14.30
C ALA A 157 11.94 28.40 -14.17
N GLY A 158 12.29 28.83 -12.95
CA GLY A 158 12.83 30.17 -12.66
C GLY A 158 14.36 30.31 -12.81
N ALA A 159 15.08 29.21 -13.04
CA ALA A 159 16.54 29.19 -13.03
C ALA A 159 17.14 29.99 -14.20
N LYS A 160 18.08 30.90 -13.89
CA LYS A 160 18.63 31.88 -14.85
C LYS A 160 19.88 31.40 -15.59
N GLY A 161 20.34 30.19 -15.33
CA GLY A 161 21.51 29.63 -15.99
C GLY A 161 21.72 28.14 -15.74
N GLU A 162 22.55 27.54 -16.59
CA GLU A 162 22.81 26.10 -16.63
C GLU A 162 23.30 25.53 -15.28
N LYS A 163 24.14 26.28 -14.56
CA LYS A 163 24.66 25.86 -13.26
C LYS A 163 23.55 25.74 -12.21
N GLU A 164 22.61 26.68 -12.20
CA GLU A 164 21.48 26.69 -11.26
C GLU A 164 20.50 25.55 -11.60
N LYS A 165 20.20 25.35 -12.89
CA LYS A 165 19.39 24.22 -13.37
C LYS A 165 19.93 22.88 -12.89
N LYS A 166 21.23 22.63 -13.12
CA LYS A 166 21.89 21.38 -12.67
C LYS A 166 21.82 21.15 -11.17
N GLN A 167 21.86 22.21 -10.36
CA GLN A 167 21.72 22.10 -8.91
C GLN A 167 20.30 21.70 -8.51
N VAL A 168 19.28 22.23 -9.18
CA VAL A 168 17.89 21.88 -8.93
C VAL A 168 17.59 20.47 -9.42
N GLU A 169 18.06 20.10 -10.61
CA GLU A 169 17.93 18.74 -11.16
C GLU A 169 18.58 17.68 -10.26
N ALA A 170 19.74 17.98 -9.67
CA ALA A 170 20.37 17.10 -8.70
C ALA A 170 19.51 16.87 -7.44
N LYS A 171 18.80 17.90 -6.97
CA LYS A 171 17.86 17.77 -5.84
C LYS A 171 16.61 16.99 -6.24
N ILE A 172 16.10 17.16 -7.46
CA ILE A 172 15.00 16.35 -7.99
C ILE A 172 15.42 14.88 -8.02
N THR A 173 16.61 14.59 -8.53
CA THR A 173 17.17 13.23 -8.57
C THR A 173 17.32 12.63 -7.17
N ASP A 174 17.73 13.44 -6.18
CA ASP A 174 17.83 13.02 -4.79
C ASP A 174 16.45 12.70 -4.18
N ASP A 175 15.45 13.57 -4.41
CA ASP A 175 14.06 13.33 -4.02
C ASP A 175 13.53 12.02 -4.65
N GLU A 176 13.73 11.82 -5.95
CA GLU A 176 13.32 10.59 -6.64
C GLU A 176 13.94 9.34 -6.01
N ARG A 177 15.23 9.39 -5.67
CA ARG A 177 15.94 8.29 -5.00
C ARG A 177 15.31 7.99 -3.64
N MET A 178 15.03 9.02 -2.86
CA MET A 178 14.41 8.89 -1.53
C MET A 178 12.95 8.42 -1.62
N PHE A 179 12.21 8.90 -2.61
CA PHE A 179 10.85 8.47 -2.90
C PHE A 179 10.83 6.97 -3.22
N GLN A 180 11.72 6.50 -4.09
CA GLN A 180 11.86 5.08 -4.42
C GLN A 180 12.29 4.24 -3.21
N ALA A 181 13.21 4.73 -2.38
CA ALA A 181 13.60 4.06 -1.14
C ALA A 181 12.39 3.82 -0.23
N ASN A 182 11.54 4.84 -0.06
CA ASN A 182 10.31 4.73 0.72
C ASN A 182 9.31 3.74 0.11
N GLN A 183 9.22 3.65 -1.23
CA GLN A 183 8.37 2.66 -1.89
C GLN A 183 8.82 1.22 -1.61
N TRP A 184 10.12 0.96 -1.62
CA TRP A 184 10.67 -0.34 -1.26
C TRP A 184 10.47 -0.64 0.22
N PHE A 185 10.68 0.33 1.10
CA PHE A 185 10.44 0.16 2.52
C PHE A 185 8.96 -0.15 2.82
N GLU A 186 8.03 0.56 2.18
CA GLU A 186 6.59 0.32 2.31
C GLU A 186 6.19 -1.08 1.79
N LYS A 187 6.81 -1.55 0.69
CA LYS A 187 6.64 -2.93 0.22
C LYS A 187 7.11 -3.93 1.28
N GLY A 188 8.29 -3.70 1.86
CA GLY A 188 8.83 -4.55 2.92
C GLY A 188 7.90 -4.66 4.12
N LEU A 189 7.36 -3.53 4.59
CA LEU A 189 6.35 -3.52 5.67
C LEU A 189 5.11 -4.33 5.32
N ARG A 190 4.57 -4.22 4.10
CA ARG A 190 3.41 -5.02 3.69
C ARG A 190 3.71 -6.51 3.72
N HIS A 191 4.88 -6.93 3.25
CA HIS A 191 5.28 -8.33 3.28
C HIS A 191 5.46 -8.87 4.70
N THR A 192 6.16 -8.14 5.58
CA THR A 192 6.38 -8.60 6.97
C THR A 192 5.11 -8.60 7.82
N VAL A 193 4.20 -7.65 7.59
CA VAL A 193 2.87 -7.67 8.22
C VAL A 193 2.05 -8.87 7.75
N GLY A 194 2.30 -9.37 6.53
CA GLY A 194 1.67 -10.54 5.93
C GLY A 194 2.41 -11.87 6.13
N ASN A 195 3.44 -11.93 6.99
CA ASN A 195 4.27 -13.12 7.29
C ASN A 195 5.07 -13.62 6.09
N GLU A 196 5.50 -12.70 5.25
CA GLU A 196 6.37 -12.97 4.12
C GLU A 196 7.76 -12.40 4.41
N GLU A 197 8.42 -12.86 5.49
CA GLU A 197 9.67 -12.30 6.01
C GLU A 197 10.79 -12.26 4.96
N ASP A 198 10.95 -13.32 4.17
CA ASP A 198 11.99 -13.37 3.11
C ASP A 198 11.79 -12.27 2.06
N ARG A 199 10.54 -12.03 1.63
CA ARG A 199 10.23 -10.92 0.72
C ARG A 199 10.44 -9.58 1.40
N GLY A 200 10.01 -9.45 2.65
CA GLY A 200 10.28 -8.26 3.46
C GLY A 200 11.77 -7.89 3.52
N ILE A 201 12.63 -8.88 3.77
CA ILE A 201 14.09 -8.72 3.82
C ILE A 201 14.65 -8.21 2.49
N GLU A 202 14.19 -8.77 1.37
CA GLU A 202 14.59 -8.32 0.04
C GLU A 202 14.19 -6.85 -0.19
N GLU A 203 12.95 -6.50 0.12
CA GLU A 203 12.45 -5.14 -0.10
C GLU A 203 13.12 -4.10 0.80
N TYR A 204 13.42 -4.43 2.05
CA TYR A 204 14.24 -3.55 2.90
C TYR A 204 15.67 -3.41 2.37
N THR A 205 16.22 -4.46 1.76
CA THR A 205 17.55 -4.38 1.14
C THR A 205 17.55 -3.45 -0.06
N ASN A 206 16.50 -3.48 -0.88
CA ASN A 206 16.30 -2.52 -1.98
C ASN A 206 16.16 -1.08 -1.46
N ALA A 207 15.43 -0.87 -0.37
CA ALA A 207 15.30 0.45 0.26
C ALA A 207 16.65 1.00 0.75
N ILE A 208 17.45 0.15 1.42
CA ILE A 208 18.78 0.50 1.93
C ILE A 208 19.78 0.79 0.79
N ALA A 209 19.68 0.07 -0.33
CA ALA A 209 20.55 0.33 -1.48
C ALA A 209 20.36 1.74 -2.06
N LEU A 210 19.13 2.29 -1.97
CA LEU A 210 18.81 3.65 -2.43
C LEU A 210 19.06 4.71 -1.36
N ASN A 211 18.83 4.37 -0.09
CA ASN A 211 19.11 5.22 1.05
C ASN A 211 19.94 4.44 2.10
N PRO A 212 21.29 4.52 2.03
CA PRO A 212 22.17 3.83 2.97
C PRO A 212 21.99 4.25 4.44
N ASP A 213 21.37 5.41 4.70
CA ASP A 213 21.12 5.96 6.03
C ASP A 213 19.67 5.66 6.53
N TYR A 214 18.93 4.78 5.84
CA TYR A 214 17.54 4.46 6.17
C TYR A 214 17.41 3.57 7.42
N ALA A 215 17.54 4.18 8.60
CA ALA A 215 17.55 3.50 9.90
C ALA A 215 16.37 2.55 10.10
N GLU A 216 15.15 2.97 9.75
CA GLU A 216 13.94 2.14 9.86
C GLU A 216 14.02 0.88 8.99
N ALA A 217 14.61 0.97 7.79
CA ALA A 217 14.77 -0.19 6.92
C ALA A 217 15.76 -1.22 7.50
N TYR A 218 16.84 -0.76 8.13
CA TYR A 218 17.75 -1.67 8.85
C TYR A 218 17.07 -2.35 10.04
N ASN A 219 16.34 -1.56 10.84
CA ASN A 219 15.64 -2.08 12.02
C ASN A 219 14.61 -3.14 11.63
N ASN A 220 13.74 -2.82 10.67
CA ASN A 220 12.70 -3.75 10.21
C ASN A 220 13.28 -4.99 9.50
N ARG A 221 14.41 -4.86 8.79
CA ARG A 221 15.10 -6.02 8.23
C ARG A 221 15.65 -6.93 9.33
N GLY A 222 16.17 -6.36 10.42
CA GLY A 222 16.60 -7.13 11.60
C GLY A 222 15.45 -7.89 12.25
N ILE A 223 14.30 -7.24 12.44
CA ILE A 223 13.07 -7.86 12.95
C ILE A 223 12.61 -9.00 12.02
N ALA A 224 12.64 -8.78 10.70
CA ALA A 224 12.26 -9.81 9.73
C ALA A 224 13.18 -11.04 9.80
N TYR A 225 14.51 -10.86 9.95
CA TYR A 225 15.44 -11.97 10.16
C TYR A 225 15.15 -12.73 11.46
N TYR A 226 14.84 -12.03 12.54
CA TYR A 226 14.50 -12.63 13.82
C TYR A 226 13.22 -13.48 13.70
N ASN A 227 12.16 -12.92 13.12
CA ASN A 227 10.88 -13.61 12.92
C ASN A 227 11.02 -14.84 12.03
N ARG A 228 11.78 -14.73 10.92
CA ARG A 228 12.07 -15.87 10.05
C ARG A 228 12.77 -17.01 10.80
N GLY A 229 13.67 -16.68 11.72
CA GLY A 229 14.36 -17.67 12.55
C GLY A 229 13.42 -18.40 13.53
N LEU A 230 12.42 -17.70 14.08
CA LEU A 230 11.40 -18.32 14.95
C LEU A 230 10.53 -19.32 14.18
N ASP A 231 10.13 -19.00 12.95
CA ASP A 231 9.31 -19.89 12.12
C ASP A 231 10.05 -21.20 11.78
N THR A 232 11.36 -21.13 11.52
CA THR A 232 12.18 -22.34 11.30
C THR A 232 12.40 -23.19 12.56
N GLY A 233 12.19 -22.63 13.75
CA GLY A 233 12.38 -23.32 15.03
C GLY A 233 11.15 -24.10 15.51
N ASP A 234 9.95 -23.75 15.04
CA ASP A 234 8.68 -24.34 15.49
C ASP A 234 8.28 -25.59 14.68
N GLN A 235 8.92 -25.84 13.52
CA GLN A 235 8.74 -27.09 12.77
C GLN A 235 9.59 -28.27 13.29
N GLY A 236 10.18 -28.13 14.48
CA GLY A 236 11.11 -29.08 15.06
C GLY A 236 10.86 -29.39 16.53
N GLN A 237 9.62 -29.73 16.93
CA GLN A 237 9.30 -30.45 18.17
C GLN A 237 8.15 -31.44 17.98
#